data_AF-A0A946Q3G4-F1
#
_entry.id   AF-A0A946Q3G4-F1
#
_cell.length_a   1.000
_cell.length_b   1.000
_cell.length_c   1.000
_cell.angle_alpha   90.00
_cell.angle_beta   90.00
_cell.angle_gamma   90.00
#
_symmetry.space_group_name_H-M   'P 1'
#
loop_
_entity.id
_entity.type
_entity.pdbx_description
1 polymer ?
#
loop_
_entity_poly.entity_id
_entity_poly.type
_entity_poly.pdbx_seq_one_letter_code
_entity_poly.pdbx_strand_id
1 'polypeptide(L)'
;DIAYVRFINDGFTAIPDIRGTLYDADGNTIGQPDAQFFAELGPREAVFKSQGSISNIIGSDWPGRASLVLSTTYDNLRLMNLNFVNNEIYFNFSCYLTASDQGGN
;
A
#
# COMPACT_ATOMS: atom_id res chain seq x y z
N ASP A 1 18.26 1.45 -3.78
CA ASP A 1 16.91 2.02 -3.94
C ASP A 1 16.25 2.17 -2.58
N ILE A 2 15.41 3.19 -2.44
CA ILE A 2 14.62 3.39 -1.22
C ILE A 2 13.16 3.51 -1.66
N ALA A 3 12.29 2.66 -1.11
CA ALA A 3 10.86 2.70 -1.37
C ALA A 3 10.09 3.13 -0.12
N TYR A 4 9.05 3.92 -0.31
CA TYR A 4 8.05 4.23 0.71
C TYR A 4 6.65 4.08 0.15
N VAL A 5 5.77 3.43 0.91
CA VAL A 5 4.34 3.39 0.60
C VAL A 5 3.60 4.20 1.64
N ARG A 6 2.87 5.22 1.21
CA ARG A 6 1.97 5.99 2.05
C ARG A 6 0.59 5.35 2.01
N PHE A 7 0.07 5.01 3.18
CA PHE A 7 -1.31 4.57 3.39
C PHE A 7 -2.10 5.78 3.88
N ILE A 8 -3.23 6.07 3.24
CA ILE A 8 -4.08 7.22 3.56
C ILE A 8 -5.50 6.72 3.74
N ASN A 9 -6.05 6.91 4.94
CA ASN A 9 -7.48 6.80 5.16
C ASN A 9 -8.13 8.14 4.80
N ASP A 10 -8.82 8.22 3.66
CA ASP A 10 -9.53 9.44 3.25
C ASP A 10 -10.99 9.49 3.73
N GLY A 11 -11.40 8.51 4.54
CA GLY A 11 -12.71 8.42 5.17
C GLY A 11 -12.79 9.11 6.53
N PHE A 12 -13.94 8.95 7.17
CA PHE A 12 -14.24 9.46 8.52
C PHE A 12 -14.34 8.38 9.59
N THR A 13 -14.14 7.12 9.22
CA THR A 13 -14.11 5.96 10.12
C THR A 13 -12.76 5.29 10.05
N ALA A 14 -12.34 4.62 11.13
CA ALA A 14 -11.12 3.84 11.11
C ALA A 14 -11.22 2.63 10.16
N ILE A 15 -10.08 2.24 9.57
CA ILE A 15 -9.96 1.05 8.71
C ILE A 15 -9.20 -0.02 9.49
N PRO A 16 -9.86 -1.10 9.93
CA PRO A 16 -9.19 -2.19 10.64
C PRO A 16 -8.51 -3.17 9.68
N ASP A 17 -7.53 -3.91 10.20
CA ASP A 17 -6.91 -5.10 9.60
C ASP A 17 -6.51 -4.90 8.12
N ILE A 18 -5.61 -3.95 7.87
CA ILE A 18 -5.08 -3.71 6.53
C ILE A 18 -4.02 -4.75 6.23
N ARG A 19 -4.31 -5.63 5.26
CA ARG A 19 -3.45 -6.75 4.87
C ARG A 19 -3.03 -6.69 3.41
N GLY A 20 -1.90 -7.31 3.11
CA GLY A 20 -1.44 -7.44 1.73
C GLY A 20 -0.29 -8.42 1.54
N THR A 21 0.03 -8.66 0.28
CA THR A 21 1.11 -9.54 -0.16
C THR A 21 2.02 -8.78 -1.10
N LEU A 22 3.33 -9.01 -0.93
CA LEU A 22 4.35 -8.42 -1.79
C LEU A 22 4.74 -9.44 -2.88
N TYR A 23 4.87 -8.99 -4.13
CA TYR A 23 5.26 -9.83 -5.26
C TYR A 23 6.46 -9.24 -6.01
N ASP A 24 7.40 -10.08 -6.41
CA ASP A 24 8.52 -9.69 -7.26
C ASP A 24 8.09 -9.40 -8.71
N ALA A 25 9.06 -9.07 -9.57
CA ALA A 25 8.80 -8.75 -10.98
C ALA A 25 8.31 -9.95 -11.81
N ASP A 26 8.58 -11.17 -11.36
CA ASP A 26 8.15 -12.42 -12.00
C ASP A 26 6.79 -12.89 -11.45
N GLY A 27 6.25 -12.20 -10.45
CA GLY A 27 4.96 -12.51 -9.81
C GLY A 27 5.07 -13.51 -8.66
N ASN A 28 6.27 -13.84 -8.19
CA ASN A 28 6.44 -14.70 -7.02
C ASN A 28 6.24 -13.90 -5.73
N THR A 29 5.67 -14.55 -4.72
CA THR A 29 5.49 -13.95 -3.40
C THR A 29 6.84 -13.72 -2.71
N ILE A 30 7.02 -12.52 -2.15
CA ILE A 30 8.14 -12.17 -1.27
C ILE A 30 7.65 -12.19 0.18
N GLY A 31 8.30 -12.99 1.03
CA GLY A 31 7.98 -13.09 2.44
C GLY A 31 6.62 -13.73 2.72
N GLN A 32 6.05 -13.37 3.88
CA GLN A 32 4.76 -13.88 4.34
C GLN A 32 3.62 -13.30 3.48
N PRO A 33 2.79 -14.14 2.84
CA PRO A 33 1.57 -13.68 2.20
C PRO A 33 0.53 -13.23 3.23
N ASP A 34 -0.36 -12.32 2.82
CA ASP A 34 -1.45 -11.81 3.66
C ASP A 34 -0.96 -11.24 5.01
N ALA A 35 0.16 -10.52 4.97
CA ALA A 35 0.75 -9.89 6.15
C ALA A 35 -0.07 -8.67 6.60
N GLN A 36 -0.20 -8.47 7.91
CA GLN A 36 -0.91 -7.33 8.48
C GLN A 36 0.01 -6.09 8.53
N PHE A 37 -0.31 -5.09 7.72
CA PHE A 37 0.42 -3.81 7.68
C PHE A 37 -0.04 -2.85 8.78
N PHE A 38 -1.34 -2.90 9.11
CA PHE A 38 -1.96 -2.12 10.18
C PHE A 38 -3.04 -2.96 10.86
N ALA A 39 -3.04 -2.98 12.20
CA ALA A 39 -4.19 -3.45 12.96
C ALA A 39 -5.37 -2.48 12.78
N GLU A 40 -5.08 -1.17 12.72
CA GLU A 40 -6.04 -0.11 12.43
C GLU A 40 -5.31 1.10 11.82
N LEU A 41 -5.97 1.80 10.90
CA LEU A 41 -5.59 3.13 10.41
C LEU A 41 -6.75 4.10 10.70
N GLY A 42 -6.51 5.07 11.57
CA GLY A 42 -7.51 6.01 12.08
C GLY A 42 -8.12 6.91 10.99
N PRO A 43 -9.24 7.58 11.29
CA PRO A 43 -9.92 8.46 10.33
C PRO A 43 -9.03 9.63 9.93
N ARG A 44 -8.97 9.93 8.63
CA ARG A 44 -8.09 10.97 8.05
C ARG A 44 -6.58 10.77 8.33
N GLU A 45 -6.19 9.60 8.85
CA GLU A 45 -4.79 9.30 9.14
C GLU A 45 -4.01 8.97 7.86
N ALA A 46 -2.74 9.38 7.82
CA ALA A 46 -1.82 9.01 6.77
C ALA A 46 -0.47 8.60 7.33
N VAL A 47 -0.02 7.38 7.01
CA VAL A 47 1.23 6.81 7.53
C VAL A 47 2.12 6.32 6.39
N PHE A 48 3.40 6.64 6.45
CA PHE A 48 4.41 6.07 5.56
C PHE A 48 4.98 4.78 6.15
N LYS A 49 5.07 3.74 5.32
CA LYS A 49 5.87 2.54 5.58
C LYS A 49 7.08 2.57 4.66
N SER A 50 8.28 2.56 5.24
CA SER A 50 9.53 2.41 4.49
C SER A 50 9.72 0.97 4.03
N GLN A 51 10.55 0.75 3.02
CA GLN A 51 10.97 -0.58 2.57
C GLN A 51 11.38 -1.48 3.74
N GLY A 52 12.24 -0.99 4.66
CA GLY A 52 12.65 -1.76 5.84
C GLY A 52 11.49 -2.08 6.78
N SER A 53 10.52 -1.16 6.95
CA SER A 53 9.31 -1.45 7.73
C SER A 53 8.46 -2.53 7.08
N ILE A 54 8.35 -2.50 5.75
CA ILE A 54 7.62 -3.52 4.97
C ILE A 54 8.33 -4.86 5.07
N SER A 55 9.65 -4.91 4.89
CA SER A 55 10.47 -6.13 5.04
C SER A 55 10.27 -6.77 6.42
N ASN A 56 10.23 -5.95 7.48
CA ASN A 56 9.97 -6.43 8.84
C ASN A 56 8.56 -7.02 8.99
N ILE A 57 7.54 -6.38 8.38
CA ILE A 57 6.14 -6.85 8.42
C ILE A 57 5.98 -8.19 7.71
N ILE A 58 6.59 -8.34 6.53
CA ILE A 58 6.50 -9.58 5.73
C ILE A 58 7.53 -10.64 6.15
N GLY A 59 8.43 -10.32 7.10
CA GLY A 59 9.46 -11.23 7.58
C GLY A 59 10.49 -11.65 6.54
N SER A 60 10.75 -10.82 5.53
CA SER A 60 11.68 -11.14 4.44
C SER A 60 12.29 -9.88 3.84
N ASP A 61 13.51 -10.01 3.33
CA ASP A 61 14.15 -8.95 2.56
C ASP A 61 13.50 -8.82 1.18
N TRP A 62 13.29 -7.59 0.78
CA TRP A 62 12.78 -7.24 -0.54
C TRP A 62 13.87 -6.49 -1.33
N PRO A 63 14.74 -7.19 -2.08
CA PRO A 63 15.67 -6.55 -2.99
C PRO A 63 14.98 -6.22 -4.34
N GLY A 64 15.16 -5.00 -4.83
CA GLY A 64 14.70 -4.61 -6.17
C GLY A 64 13.24 -4.13 -6.24
N ARG A 65 12.57 -4.40 -7.37
CA ARG A 65 11.19 -3.94 -7.62
C ARG A 65 10.19 -4.97 -7.09
N ALA A 66 9.14 -4.49 -6.46
CA ALA A 66 8.00 -5.32 -6.10
C ALA A 66 6.69 -4.53 -6.21
N SER A 67 5.60 -5.29 -6.25
CA SER A 67 4.24 -4.78 -6.19
C SER A 67 3.60 -5.21 -4.88
N LEU A 68 2.98 -4.27 -4.17
CA LEU A 68 2.13 -4.56 -3.02
C LEU A 68 0.69 -4.70 -3.51
N VAL A 69 0.07 -5.84 -3.22
CA VAL A 69 -1.34 -6.12 -3.50
C VAL A 69 -2.07 -6.27 -2.17
N LEU A 70 -3.15 -5.50 -1.98
CA LEU A 70 -3.98 -5.61 -0.78
C LEU A 70 -4.86 -6.86 -0.86
N SER A 71 -5.08 -7.50 0.29
CA SER A 71 -5.84 -8.76 0.38
C SER A 71 -7.34 -8.56 0.15
N THR A 72 -7.83 -7.33 0.29
CA THR A 72 -9.20 -6.93 -0.01
C THR A 72 -9.24 -5.50 -0.53
N THR A 73 -10.39 -5.10 -1.05
CA THR A 73 -10.68 -3.71 -1.40
C THR A 73 -11.11 -2.93 -0.14
N TYR A 74 -10.58 -1.73 0.01
CA TYR A 74 -10.94 -0.80 1.09
C TYR A 74 -11.40 0.52 0.44
N ASP A 75 -12.66 0.89 0.59
CA ASP A 75 -13.26 2.02 -0.14
C ASP A 75 -12.56 3.36 0.15
N ASN A 76 -12.10 3.54 1.38
CA ASN A 76 -11.49 4.79 1.85
C ASN A 76 -9.96 4.71 2.00
N LEU A 77 -9.32 3.66 1.46
CA LEU A 77 -7.86 3.52 1.52
C LEU A 77 -7.23 3.94 0.20
N ARG A 78 -6.31 4.89 0.26
CA ARG A 78 -5.45 5.23 -0.88
C ARG A 78 -4.00 4.89 -0.58
N LEU A 79 -3.33 4.33 -1.58
CA LEU A 79 -1.91 4.05 -1.54
C LEU A 79 -1.17 5.00 -2.48
N MET A 80 -0.05 5.53 -2.01
CA MET A 80 0.87 6.31 -2.83
C MET A 80 2.26 5.75 -2.67
N ASN A 81 2.88 5.32 -3.77
CA ASN A 81 4.24 4.81 -3.75
C ASN A 81 5.23 5.92 -4.12
N LEU A 82 6.26 6.07 -3.30
CA LEU A 82 7.46 6.87 -3.55
C LEU A 82 8.63 5.90 -3.79
N ASN A 83 8.99 5.70 -5.05
CA ASN A 83 10.20 4.95 -5.38
C ASN A 83 11.32 5.94 -5.69
N PHE A 84 12.42 5.85 -4.93
CA PHE A 84 13.64 6.61 -5.19
C PHE A 84 14.61 5.72 -5.98
N VAL A 85 14.76 6.01 -7.26
CA VAL A 85 15.64 5.28 -8.19
C VAL A 85 16.52 6.29 -8.90
N ASN A 86 17.84 6.08 -8.91
CA ASN A 86 18.81 6.94 -9.61
C ASN A 86 18.69 8.45 -9.28
N ASN A 87 18.42 8.80 -8.01
CA ASN A 87 18.25 10.18 -7.56
C ASN A 87 16.99 10.90 -8.10
N GLU A 88 16.06 10.16 -8.70
CA GLU A 88 14.76 10.63 -9.20
C GLU A 88 13.63 9.99 -8.39
N ILE A 89 12.55 10.76 -8.17
CA ILE A 89 11.36 10.28 -7.47
C ILE A 89 10.32 9.83 -8.49
N TYR A 90 10.02 8.53 -8.51
CA TYR A 90 8.90 7.98 -9.27
C TYR A 90 7.68 7.86 -8.37
N PHE A 91 6.62 8.58 -8.71
CA PHE A 91 5.32 8.52 -8.04
C PHE A 91 4.36 7.66 -8.88
N ASN A 92 3.84 6.57 -8.31
CA ASN A 92 2.69 5.87 -8.87
C ASN A 92 1.50 6.07 -7.93
N PHE A 93 0.43 6.66 -8.46
CA PHE A 93 -0.86 6.67 -7.80
C PHE A 93 -1.57 5.36 -8.12
N SER A 94 -1.64 4.44 -7.16
CA SER A 94 -2.65 3.37 -7.22
C SER A 94 -4.00 3.98 -6.83
N CYS A 95 -4.60 4.72 -7.77
CA CYS A 95 -5.97 5.20 -7.66
C CYS A 95 -6.93 4.08 -8.07
N TYR A 96 -7.74 3.59 -7.13
CA TYR A 96 -9.02 3.00 -7.47
C TYR A 96 -10.09 4.10 -7.40
N LEU A 97 -10.78 4.33 -8.51
CA LEU A 97 -11.99 5.16 -8.57
C LEU A 97 -13.17 4.19 -8.61
N THR A 98 -13.97 4.13 -7.55
CA THR A 98 -15.35 3.67 -7.69
C THR A 98 -16.08 4.72 -8.51
N ALA A 99 -16.51 4.36 -9.72
CA ALA A 99 -17.46 5.17 -10.47
C ALA A 99 -18.78 5.23 -9.69
N SER A 100 -18.91 6.18 -8.78
CA SER A 100 -20.21 6.67 -8.34
C SER A 100 -20.42 8.00 -9.04
N ASP A 101 -20.80 7.88 -10.31
CA ASP A 101 -21.44 8.98 -11.01
C ASP A 101 -22.75 8.47 -11.60
N GLN A 102 -23.70 9.39 -11.70
CA GLN A 102 -25.07 9.28 -12.21
C GLN A 102 -26.15 8.97 -11.16
N GLY A 103 -26.65 10.05 -10.53
CA GLY A 103 -27.90 10.03 -9.78
C GLY A 103 -28.46 11.42 -9.46
N GLY A 104 -28.16 12.43 -10.29
CA GLY A 104 -28.92 13.68 -10.26
C GLY A 104 -30.18 13.54 -11.12
N ASN A 105 -31.34 13.46 -10.46
CA ASN A 105 -32.60 13.95 -10.99
C ASN A 105 -33.49 14.40 -9.83
#